data_AF-A0A6S7HEJ8-F1
#
_entry.id   AF-A0A6S7HEJ8-F1
#
_cell.length_a   1.000
_cell.length_b   1.000
_cell.length_c   1.000
_cell.angle_alpha   90.00
_cell.angle_beta   90.00
_cell.angle_gamma   90.00
#
_symmetry.space_group_name_H-M   'P 1'
#
loop_
_entity.id
_entity.type
_entity.pdbx_description
1 polymer ?
#
loop_
_entity_poly.entity_id
_entity_poly.type
_entity_poly.pdbx_seq_one_letter_code
_entity_poly.pdbx_strand_id
1 'polypeptide(L)'
;MAALEWVWKHRYLILLWSELQVLLFSAIIYGWAALAVVLKQDNIFHDLCKPTSNGNSTLITERRLKTCIDERLDLVFLTGLLAYSVTGIVSGPFLDRFGPRKARLLS
;
A
#
# COMPACT_ATOMS: atom_id res chain seq x y z
N MET A 1 -25.81 -8.72 25.52
CA MET A 1 -25.56 -10.18 25.53
C MET A 1 -25.68 -10.81 24.13
N ALA A 2 -26.62 -10.39 23.26
CA ALA A 2 -26.69 -10.91 21.87
C ALA A 2 -25.48 -10.57 20.97
N ALA A 3 -24.77 -9.46 21.22
CA ALA A 3 -23.57 -9.10 20.47
C ALA A 3 -22.36 -10.03 20.75
N LEU A 4 -22.33 -10.71 21.89
CA LEU A 4 -21.22 -11.63 22.25
C LEU A 4 -21.34 -12.97 21.53
N GLU A 5 -22.55 -13.50 21.38
CA GLU A 5 -22.83 -14.74 20.63
C GLU A 5 -22.43 -14.64 19.14
N TRP A 6 -22.70 -13.49 18.53
CA TRP A 6 -22.32 -13.21 17.14
C TRP A 6 -20.79 -13.21 16.95
N VAL A 7 -20.08 -12.61 17.91
CA VAL A 7 -18.61 -12.53 17.93
C VAL A 7 -17.98 -13.92 18.10
N TRP A 8 -18.52 -14.80 18.93
CA TRP A 8 -17.98 -16.16 19.11
C TRP A 8 -18.11 -17.02 17.85
N LYS A 9 -19.25 -16.95 17.16
CA LYS A 9 -19.47 -17.68 15.90
C LYS A 9 -18.61 -17.14 14.74
N HIS A 10 -18.35 -15.83 14.72
CA HIS A 10 -17.52 -15.19 13.71
C HIS A 10 -16.06 -15.01 14.12
N ARG A 11 -15.64 -15.54 15.29
CA ARG A 11 -14.28 -15.34 15.80
C ARG A 11 -13.23 -15.85 14.82
N TYR A 12 -13.47 -17.01 14.22
CA TYR A 12 -12.60 -17.56 13.17
C TYR A 12 -12.61 -16.70 11.90
N LEU A 13 -13.76 -16.15 11.52
CA LEU A 13 -13.88 -15.26 10.36
C LEU A 13 -13.18 -13.92 10.60
N ILE A 14 -13.22 -13.37 11.82
CA ILE A 14 -12.52 -12.13 12.19
C ILE A 14 -11.01 -12.34 12.15
N LEU A 15 -10.51 -13.47 12.69
CA LEU A 15 -9.09 -13.83 12.62
C LEU A 15 -8.65 -14.04 11.16
N LEU A 16 -9.41 -14.80 10.38
CA LEU A 16 -9.09 -15.05 8.97
C LEU A 16 -9.11 -13.75 8.15
N TRP A 17 -10.06 -12.87 8.42
CA TRP A 17 -10.16 -11.56 7.78
C TRP A 17 -8.99 -10.63 8.14
N SER A 18 -8.56 -10.60 9.41
CA SER A 18 -7.40 -9.79 9.81
C SER A 18 -6.12 -10.27 9.16
N GLU A 19 -5.88 -11.57 9.12
CA GLU A 19 -4.72 -12.15 8.43
C GLU A 19 -4.76 -11.84 6.93
N LEU A 20 -5.93 -12.01 6.29
CA LEU A 20 -6.11 -11.73 4.87
C LEU A 20 -5.87 -10.25 4.53
N GLN A 21 -6.32 -9.33 5.38
CA GLN A 21 -6.02 -7.91 5.23
C GLN A 21 -4.52 -7.63 5.35
N VAL A 22 -3.84 -8.17 6.37
CA VAL A 22 -2.40 -8.00 6.56
C VAL A 22 -1.62 -8.56 5.36
N LEU A 23 -1.99 -9.75 4.88
CA LEU A 23 -1.39 -10.37 3.71
C LEU A 23 -1.59 -9.54 2.45
N LEU A 24 -2.78 -8.98 2.22
CA LEU A 24 -3.07 -8.15 1.04
C LEU A 24 -2.27 -6.85 1.05
N PHE A 25 -2.25 -6.13 2.17
CA PHE A 25 -1.48 -4.88 2.28
C PHE A 25 0.02 -5.13 2.12
N SER A 26 0.51 -6.18 2.76
CA SER A 26 1.90 -6.65 2.62
C SER A 26 2.21 -7.03 1.17
N ALA A 27 1.38 -7.87 0.54
CA ALA A 27 1.57 -8.32 -0.84
C ALA A 27 1.60 -7.19 -1.86
N ILE A 28 0.84 -6.11 -1.66
CA ILE A 28 0.89 -4.93 -2.53
C ILE A 28 2.25 -4.23 -2.42
N ILE A 29 2.79 -4.09 -1.21
CA ILE A 29 4.09 -3.47 -0.96
C ILE A 29 5.22 -4.34 -1.55
N TYR A 30 5.23 -5.64 -1.25
CA TYR A 30 6.26 -6.56 -1.75
C TYR A 30 6.13 -6.87 -3.25
N GLY A 31 4.91 -6.91 -3.78
CA GLY A 31 4.59 -7.14 -5.19
C GLY A 31 4.71 -5.90 -6.07
N TRP A 32 4.95 -4.72 -5.47
CA TRP A 32 5.06 -3.45 -6.18
C TRP A 32 6.09 -3.49 -7.31
N ALA A 33 7.24 -4.14 -7.09
CA ALA A 33 8.29 -4.23 -8.09
C ALA A 33 7.82 -4.92 -9.38
N ALA A 34 7.02 -5.98 -9.28
CA ALA A 34 6.46 -6.67 -10.45
C ALA A 34 5.37 -5.83 -11.13
N LEU A 35 4.50 -5.19 -10.35
CA LEU A 35 3.45 -4.31 -10.86
C LEU A 35 4.04 -3.12 -11.63
N ALA A 36 5.11 -2.52 -11.12
CA ALA A 36 5.83 -1.42 -11.75
C ALA A 36 6.38 -1.76 -13.14
N VAL A 37 6.79 -3.02 -13.35
CA VAL A 37 7.27 -3.49 -14.66
C VAL A 37 6.13 -3.62 -15.65
N VAL A 38 5.00 -4.22 -15.24
CA VAL A 38 3.80 -4.34 -16.09
C VAL A 38 3.26 -2.97 -16.49
N LEU A 39 3.19 -2.04 -15.52
CA LEU A 39 2.75 -0.66 -15.75
C LEU A 39 3.64 0.11 -16.75
N LYS A 40 4.94 -0.20 -16.81
CA LYS A 40 5.85 0.36 -17.83
C LYS A 40 5.59 -0.23 -19.22
N GLN A 41 5.14 -1.48 -19.29
CA GLN A 41 4.94 -2.20 -20.54
C GLN A 41 3.62 -1.79 -21.24
N ASP A 42 2.57 -1.51 -20.47
CA ASP A 42 1.25 -1.17 -21.02
C ASP A 42 1.14 0.27 -21.60
N ASN A 43 2.21 1.08 -21.56
CA ASN A 43 2.27 2.45 -22.14
C ASN A 43 1.16 3.43 -21.68
N ILE A 44 0.45 3.12 -20.60
CA ILE A 44 -0.71 3.89 -20.11
C ILE A 44 -0.31 5.30 -19.60
N PHE A 45 0.96 5.50 -19.26
CA PHE A 45 1.49 6.76 -18.72
C PHE A 45 1.97 7.77 -19.77
N HIS A 46 1.85 7.46 -21.06
CA HIS A 46 2.32 8.32 -22.15
C HIS A 46 1.66 9.72 -22.13
N ASP A 47 0.44 9.84 -21.57
CA ASP A 47 -0.26 11.12 -21.45
C ASP A 47 0.17 11.94 -20.22
N LEU A 48 0.61 11.27 -19.13
CA LEU A 48 1.05 11.95 -17.90
C LEU A 48 2.39 12.66 -18.06
N CYS A 49 3.21 12.20 -19.01
CA CYS A 49 4.48 12.84 -19.34
C CYS A 49 4.48 13.29 -20.79
N LYS A 50 3.61 14.26 -21.12
CA LYS A 50 3.65 14.92 -22.43
C LYS A 50 5.03 15.57 -22.62
N PRO A 51 5.84 15.11 -23.58
CA PRO A 51 7.08 15.78 -23.90
C PRO A 51 6.72 17.14 -24.48
N THR A 52 7.26 18.21 -23.89
CA THR A 52 7.18 19.53 -24.54
C THR A 52 7.78 19.38 -25.93
N SER A 53 7.01 19.72 -26.96
CA SER A 53 7.32 19.49 -28.37
C SER A 53 8.47 20.40 -28.84
N ASN A 54 9.68 20.15 -28.35
CA ASN A 54 10.91 20.77 -28.85
C ASN A 54 11.78 19.69 -29.49
N GLY A 55 11.46 19.40 -30.75
CA GLY A 55 12.33 19.00 -31.88
C GLY A 55 13.69 18.33 -31.68
N ASN A 56 13.92 17.50 -30.66
CA ASN A 56 15.20 16.82 -30.46
C ASN A 56 14.98 15.30 -30.41
N SER A 57 15.49 14.60 -31.45
CA SER A 57 15.75 13.15 -31.57
C SER A 57 14.91 12.20 -30.70
N THR A 58 14.17 11.29 -31.35
CA THR A 58 13.32 10.25 -30.73
C THR A 58 13.92 9.56 -29.50
N LEU A 59 15.23 9.26 -29.51
CA LEU A 59 15.95 8.63 -28.38
C LEU A 59 16.02 9.46 -27.09
N ILE A 60 15.98 10.80 -27.18
CA ILE A 60 15.98 11.69 -26.00
C ILE A 60 14.59 11.73 -25.37
N THR A 61 13.54 11.72 -26.20
CA THR A 61 12.14 11.69 -25.77
C THR A 61 11.81 10.41 -25.01
N GLU A 62 12.22 9.25 -25.55
CA GLU A 62 12.05 7.93 -24.91
C GLU A 62 12.71 7.88 -23.53
N ARG A 63 13.95 8.38 -23.42
CA ARG A 63 14.66 8.42 -22.13
C ARG A 63 13.95 9.32 -21.12
N ARG A 64 13.50 10.50 -21.53
CA ARG A 64 12.77 11.42 -20.64
C ARG A 64 11.46 10.84 -20.15
N LEU A 65 10.70 10.20 -21.04
CA LEU A 65 9.46 9.52 -20.69
C LEU A 65 9.71 8.42 -19.64
N LYS A 66 10.73 7.59 -19.88
CA LYS A 66 11.11 6.54 -18.94
C LYS A 66 11.51 7.10 -17.57
N THR A 67 12.35 8.14 -17.52
CA THR A 67 12.77 8.78 -16.25
C THR A 67 11.58 9.37 -15.49
N CYS A 68 10.65 10.02 -16.19
CA CYS A 68 9.46 10.63 -15.61
C CYS A 68 8.52 9.59 -14.96
N ILE A 69 8.34 8.45 -15.64
CA ILE A 69 7.57 7.32 -15.11
C ILE A 69 8.28 6.75 -13.87
N ASP A 70 9.58 6.49 -13.97
CA ASP A 70 10.38 5.95 -12.86
C ASP A 70 10.29 6.84 -11.60
N GLU A 71 10.39 8.17 -11.73
CA GLU A 71 10.28 9.13 -10.62
C GLU A 71 8.89 9.07 -9.94
N ARG A 72 7.81 8.98 -10.73
CA ARG A 72 6.44 8.96 -10.18
C ARG A 72 6.16 7.66 -9.43
N LEU A 73 6.61 6.52 -9.93
CA LEU A 73 6.42 5.23 -9.26
C LEU A 73 7.20 5.16 -7.94
N ASP A 74 8.42 5.68 -7.91
CA ASP A 74 9.22 5.75 -6.68
C ASP A 74 8.56 6.64 -5.64
N LEU A 75 8.03 7.81 -6.05
CA LEU A 75 7.34 8.73 -5.16
C LEU A 75 6.10 8.09 -4.50
N VAL A 76 5.31 7.33 -5.27
CA VAL A 76 4.14 6.60 -4.73
C VAL A 76 4.59 5.51 -3.76
N PHE A 77 5.62 4.75 -4.09
CA PHE A 77 6.15 3.71 -3.24
C PHE A 77 6.67 4.26 -1.90
N LEU A 78 7.51 5.30 -1.96
CA LEU A 78 8.04 5.97 -0.78
C LEU A 78 6.91 6.57 0.06
N THR A 79 5.92 7.21 -0.55
CA THR A 79 4.76 7.75 0.16
C THR A 79 3.98 6.65 0.88
N GLY A 80 3.77 5.50 0.22
CA GLY A 80 3.11 4.33 0.82
C GLY A 80 3.88 3.78 2.01
N LEU A 81 5.20 3.63 1.89
CA LEU A 81 6.05 3.15 2.99
C LEU A 81 6.11 4.14 4.15
N LEU A 82 6.23 5.44 3.88
CA LEU A 82 6.21 6.48 4.90
C LEU A 82 4.88 6.48 5.66
N ALA A 83 3.75 6.40 4.95
CA ALA A 83 2.43 6.30 5.56
C ALA A 83 2.30 5.05 6.45
N TYR A 84 2.86 3.92 6.00
CA TYR A 84 2.89 2.68 6.77
C TYR A 84 3.73 2.83 8.05
N SER A 85 4.94 3.40 7.95
CA SER A 85 5.78 3.68 9.11
C SER A 85 5.13 4.64 10.11
N VAL A 86 4.46 5.68 9.63
CA VAL A 86 3.69 6.62 10.47
C VAL A 86 2.55 5.89 11.18
N THR A 87 1.87 4.96 10.51
CA THR A 87 0.81 4.14 11.13
C THR A 87 1.37 3.30 12.28
N GLY A 88 2.57 2.74 12.14
CA GLY A 88 3.28 2.06 13.22
C GLY A 88 3.50 2.98 14.44
N ILE A 89 3.97 4.21 14.22
CA ILE A 89 4.16 5.21 15.28
C ILE A 89 2.83 5.56 15.96
N VAL A 90 1.75 5.74 15.19
CA VAL A 90 0.40 6.04 15.71
C VAL A 90 -0.20 4.86 16.47
N SER A 91 0.10 3.62 16.04
CA SER A 91 -0.45 2.40 16.65
C SER A 91 0.05 2.18 18.08
N GLY A 92 1.28 2.62 18.41
CA GLY A 92 1.85 2.49 19.75
C GLY A 92 1.01 3.17 20.84
N PRO A 93 0.78 4.50 20.74
CA PRO A 93 -0.10 5.23 21.66
C PRO A 93 -1.55 4.71 21.69
N PHE A 94 -2.05 4.22 20.56
CA PHE A 94 -3.39 3.61 20.49
C PHE A 94 -3.47 2.34 21.33
N LEU A 95 -2.46 1.47 21.23
CA LEU A 95 -2.37 0.23 22.01
C LEU A 95 -2.13 0.50 23.50
N ASP A 96 -1.36 1.54 23.85
CA ASP A 96 -1.13 1.96 25.24
C ASP A 96 -2.44 2.44 25.90
N ARG A 97 -3.25 3.22 25.18
CA ARG A 97 -4.55 3.69 25.68
C ARG A 97 -5.61 2.59 25.75
N PHE A 98 -5.59 1.63 24.84
CA PHE A 98 -6.52 0.50 24.90
C PHE A 98 -6.14 -0.53 25.95
N GLY A 99 -4.84 -0.70 26.23
CA GLY A 99 -4.26 -1.52 27.28
C GLY A 99 -4.67 -3.01 27.26
N PRO A 100 -3.87 -3.92 27.82
CA PRO A 100 -4.25 -5.34 28.01
C PRO A 100 -5.46 -5.54 28.96
N ARG A 101 -6.11 -4.47 29.43
CA ARG A 101 -7.24 -4.50 30.37
C ARG A 101 -8.48 -5.22 29.83
N LYS A 102 -8.61 -5.38 28.51
CA LYS A 102 -9.70 -6.17 27.89
C LYS A 102 -9.41 -7.67 27.84
N ALA A 103 -8.16 -8.10 28.01
CA ALA A 103 -7.81 -9.53 28.10
C ALA A 103 -8.11 -10.12 29.48
N ARG A 104 -8.22 -9.30 30.53
CA ARG A 104 -8.58 -9.75 31.89
C ARG A 104 -10.10 -9.93 32.09
N LEU A 105 -10.93 -9.53 31.13
CA LEU A 105 -12.40 -9.72 31.16
C LEU A 105 -12.87 -10.89 30.29
N LEU A 106 -11.94 -11.59 29.63
CA LEU A 106 -12.19 -12.72 28.73
C LEU A 106 -11.44 -14.01 29.13
N SER A 107 -10.86 -14.03 30.34
CA SER A 107 -10.48 -15.27 31.03
C SER A 107 -11.53 -15.64 32.07
#